data_AF-A0A7X8WKI4-F1
#
_entry.id   AF-A0A7X8WKI4-F1
#
_cell.length_a   1.000
_cell.length_b   1.000
_cell.length_c   1.000
_cell.angle_alpha   90.00
_cell.angle_beta   90.00
_cell.angle_gamma   90.00
#
_symmetry.space_group_name_H-M   'P 1'
#
loop_
_entity.id
_entity.type
_entity.pdbx_description
1 polymer ?
#
loop_
_entity_poly.entity_id
_entity_poly.type
_entity_poly.pdbx_seq_one_letter_code
_entity_poly.pdbx_strand_id
1 'polypeptide(L)'
;MDRNRLRIQLSCLLLLLVGAVLFSYSHAQSLMTIEQALDIAEENNPDLIASKLNLERYQYNLEAQQASLKSRFSLDLNPINYSRSRRFDERLSQWYTNETLNTSGTFRVSQPILLTGGEVSLINTFGWRDNHSTVDGRENTNRAFSNDFYLSLSQPIFTYNRRRMELEQIEFDYENAGIRYALQRLNTERSITNQFYSVYMAQNNLAISEDELDNTKQSFEIINNKVEADLAAREELYQAELNLANAQSAVEERSVSLENAKDQLKQTLGMNLDDYIEVTVEIDMSEVMIDLVMAVESALNSRMEIRQREIDVELAEFQMIQTKSLNEFSGDISVSVGIIGDNEKFGNIYENPTQNPRMSVSLTVPIFDWGEKKARVNAQRVAQTLAKLEQENLRIDIELDVRQTWRRLENLRSQIKIAETSVRNAQLTYDINLTRYREGDLTGMEINQFQTQLSSRKITYAQALINYKIELLNLKILTLYDFENEQPIVPIKEWADIIN
;
A
#
# COMPACT_ATOMS: atom_id res chain seq x y z
N MET A 1 74.38 -1.66 7.55
CA MET A 1 73.27 -2.14 6.72
C MET A 1 72.15 -2.63 7.64
N ASP A 2 70.92 -2.12 7.67
CA ASP A 2 70.40 -0.83 7.23
C ASP A 2 69.05 -0.64 7.96
N ARG A 3 69.09 -0.40 9.28
CA ARG A 3 67.89 -0.26 10.14
C ARG A 3 67.02 0.93 9.72
N ASN A 4 67.60 1.90 9.02
CA ASN A 4 66.89 3.05 8.45
C ASN A 4 66.09 2.67 7.19
N ARG A 5 66.53 1.69 6.38
CA ARG A 5 65.75 1.20 5.23
C ARG A 5 64.47 0.50 5.66
N LEU A 6 64.50 -0.26 6.77
CA LEU A 6 63.31 -0.97 7.26
C LEU A 6 62.23 -0.02 7.80
N ARG A 7 62.63 1.08 8.45
CA ARG A 7 61.68 2.12 8.92
C ARG A 7 61.06 2.89 7.75
N ILE A 8 61.84 3.22 6.73
CA ILE A 8 61.33 3.91 5.53
C ILE A 8 60.37 2.99 4.76
N GLN A 9 60.68 1.69 4.65
CA GLN A 9 59.78 0.73 4.01
C GLN A 9 58.49 0.50 4.81
N LEU A 10 58.53 0.45 6.15
CA LEU A 10 57.31 0.35 6.96
C LEU A 10 56.46 1.63 6.90
N SER A 11 57.09 2.81 6.89
CA SER A 11 56.37 4.08 6.75
C SER A 11 55.74 4.24 5.36
N CYS A 12 56.41 3.80 4.28
CA CYS A 12 55.83 3.76 2.95
C CYS A 12 54.71 2.72 2.83
N LEU A 13 54.81 1.56 3.50
CA LEU A 13 53.75 0.56 3.49
C LEU A 13 52.51 1.04 4.28
N LEU A 14 52.71 1.78 5.38
CA LEU A 14 51.60 2.36 6.16
C LEU A 14 50.93 3.54 5.41
N LEU A 15 51.69 4.33 4.66
CA LEU A 15 51.15 5.38 3.77
C LEU A 15 50.40 4.78 2.56
N LEU A 16 50.85 3.64 2.03
CA LEU A 16 50.12 2.88 1.01
C LEU A 16 48.84 2.22 1.55
N LEU A 17 48.84 1.78 2.82
CA LEU A 17 47.65 1.18 3.44
C LEU A 17 46.62 2.24 3.86
N VAL A 18 47.06 3.44 4.27
CA VAL A 18 46.15 4.57 4.54
C VAL A 18 45.61 5.17 3.23
N GLY A 19 46.39 5.11 2.14
CA GLY A 19 45.91 5.44 0.79
C GLY A 19 44.90 4.46 0.22
N ALA A 20 44.91 3.19 0.66
CA ALA A 20 44.00 2.15 0.19
C ALA A 20 42.65 2.11 0.94
N VAL A 21 42.49 2.87 2.02
CA VAL A 21 41.20 3.02 2.74
C VAL A 21 40.45 4.30 2.30
N LEU A 22 41.07 5.12 1.46
CA LEU A 22 40.40 6.13 0.66
C LEU A 22 40.02 5.55 -0.71
N PHE A 23 39.36 4.39 -0.72
CA PHE A 23 38.42 4.13 -1.80
C PHE A 23 37.27 5.12 -1.59
N SER A 24 37.44 6.32 -2.13
CA SER A 24 36.31 7.14 -2.52
C SER A 24 35.34 6.20 -3.22
N TYR A 25 34.14 6.06 -2.66
CA TYR A 25 32.98 5.67 -3.45
C TYR A 25 32.87 6.74 -4.54
N SER A 26 33.58 6.53 -5.64
CA SER A 26 33.26 7.16 -6.89
C SER A 26 31.92 6.53 -7.26
N HIS A 27 30.85 7.16 -6.78
CA HIS A 27 29.60 7.09 -7.50
C HIS A 27 29.93 7.63 -8.88
N ALA A 28 30.11 6.72 -9.83
CA ALA A 28 30.05 7.06 -11.22
C ALA A 28 28.78 7.90 -11.38
N GLN A 29 28.93 9.10 -11.93
CA GLN A 29 27.81 9.95 -12.35
C GLN A 29 27.02 9.15 -13.41
N SER A 30 26.13 8.27 -12.98
CA SER A 30 25.14 7.68 -13.86
C SER A 30 24.00 8.69 -13.92
N LEU A 31 23.85 9.31 -15.09
CA LEU A 31 22.66 10.07 -15.43
C LEU A 31 21.44 9.18 -15.14
N MET A 32 20.61 9.59 -14.19
CA MET A 32 19.49 8.79 -13.76
C MET A 32 18.32 8.97 -14.74
N THR A 33 17.79 7.87 -15.26
CA THR A 33 16.56 7.86 -16.07
C THR A 33 15.32 7.67 -15.18
N ILE A 34 14.12 7.93 -15.72
CA ILE A 34 12.86 7.66 -15.00
C ILE A 34 12.75 6.18 -14.60
N GLU A 35 13.10 5.27 -15.50
CA GLU A 35 13.06 3.82 -15.25
C GLU A 35 13.96 3.43 -14.06
N GLN A 36 15.19 3.93 -14.03
CA GLN A 36 16.11 3.69 -12.91
C GLN A 36 15.60 4.29 -11.59
N ALA A 37 14.96 5.46 -11.65
CA ALA A 37 14.35 6.08 -10.49
C ALA A 37 13.19 5.23 -9.93
N LEU A 38 12.37 4.63 -10.82
CA LEU A 38 11.32 3.71 -10.42
C LEU A 38 11.89 2.46 -9.73
N ASP A 39 12.93 1.84 -10.29
CA ASP A 39 13.58 0.66 -9.71
C ASP A 39 14.12 0.94 -8.29
N ILE A 40 14.78 2.10 -8.10
CA ILE A 40 15.30 2.51 -6.78
C ILE A 40 14.15 2.70 -5.79
N ALA A 41 13.07 3.35 -6.22
CA ALA A 41 11.92 3.60 -5.37
C ALA A 41 11.15 2.33 -5.03
N GLU A 42 11.14 1.32 -5.92
CA GLU A 42 10.49 0.04 -5.63
C GLU A 42 11.09 -0.65 -4.40
N GLU A 43 12.39 -0.47 -4.16
CA GLU A 43 13.10 -1.05 -3.02
C GLU A 43 13.11 -0.15 -1.78
N ASN A 44 13.12 1.18 -1.96
CA ASN A 44 13.45 2.13 -0.88
C ASN A 44 12.31 3.07 -0.50
N ASN A 45 11.28 3.24 -1.32
CA ASN A 45 10.18 4.16 -1.01
C ASN A 45 9.37 3.65 0.20
N PRO A 46 9.28 4.42 1.31
CA PRO A 46 8.61 3.95 2.52
C PRO A 46 7.11 3.63 2.34
N ASP A 47 6.39 4.38 1.50
CA ASP A 47 4.97 4.17 1.28
C ASP A 47 4.70 2.88 0.50
N LEU A 48 5.55 2.59 -0.49
CA LEU A 48 5.47 1.35 -1.26
C LEU A 48 5.84 0.14 -0.41
N ILE A 49 6.90 0.24 0.40
CA ILE A 49 7.28 -0.81 1.37
C ILE A 49 6.14 -1.05 2.36
N ALA A 50 5.55 0.01 2.92
CA ALA A 50 4.42 -0.11 3.85
C ALA A 50 3.20 -0.77 3.20
N SER A 51 2.92 -0.47 1.93
CA SER A 51 1.83 -1.09 1.17
C SER A 51 2.11 -2.58 0.90
N LYS A 52 3.35 -2.93 0.55
CA LYS A 52 3.80 -4.33 0.38
C LYS A 52 3.69 -5.13 1.67
N LEU A 53 4.16 -4.58 2.80
CA LEU A 53 4.05 -5.23 4.11
C LEU A 53 2.58 -5.41 4.54
N ASN A 54 1.69 -4.49 4.16
CA ASN A 54 0.25 -4.67 4.38
C ASN A 54 -0.31 -5.82 3.55
N LEU A 55 0.10 -5.97 2.29
CA LEU A 55 -0.27 -7.12 1.45
C LEU A 55 0.19 -8.45 2.08
N GLU A 56 1.46 -8.52 2.50
CA GLU A 56 2.01 -9.71 3.20
C GLU A 56 1.22 -10.02 4.49
N ARG A 57 0.83 -8.99 5.26
CA ARG A 57 -0.01 -9.18 6.45
C ARG A 57 -1.34 -9.86 6.11
N TYR A 58 -2.02 -9.42 5.05
CA TYR A 58 -3.27 -10.05 4.63
C TYR A 58 -3.05 -11.46 4.09
N GLN A 59 -1.92 -11.73 3.42
CA GLN A 59 -1.54 -13.09 3.04
C GLN A 59 -1.41 -13.99 4.27
N TYR A 60 -0.69 -13.57 5.30
CA TYR A 60 -0.56 -14.35 6.53
C TYR A 60 -1.90 -14.55 7.25
N ASN A 61 -2.82 -13.58 7.17
CA ASN A 61 -4.18 -13.77 7.69
C ASN A 61 -4.96 -14.85 6.91
N LEU A 62 -4.82 -14.87 5.58
CA LEU A 62 -5.42 -15.92 4.74
C LEU A 62 -4.80 -17.29 5.06
N GLU A 63 -3.47 -17.38 5.15
CA GLU A 63 -2.77 -18.61 5.53
C GLU A 63 -3.20 -19.09 6.92
N ALA A 64 -3.34 -18.18 7.90
CA ALA A 64 -3.84 -18.50 9.22
C ALA A 64 -5.29 -19.02 9.20
N GLN A 65 -6.17 -18.39 8.39
CA GLN A 65 -7.55 -18.84 8.23
C GLN A 65 -7.60 -20.23 7.57
N GLN A 66 -6.83 -20.47 6.52
CA GLN A 66 -6.74 -21.78 5.87
C GLN A 66 -6.18 -22.84 6.82
N ALA A 67 -5.17 -22.50 7.63
CA ALA A 67 -4.63 -23.39 8.66
C ALA A 67 -5.67 -23.68 9.76
N SER A 68 -6.53 -22.71 10.10
CA SER A 68 -7.61 -22.90 11.08
C SER A 68 -8.66 -23.92 10.65
N LEU A 69 -8.77 -24.20 9.34
CA LEU A 69 -9.65 -25.22 8.77
C LEU A 69 -9.05 -26.64 8.82
N LYS A 70 -7.77 -26.78 9.22
CA LYS A 70 -7.11 -28.08 9.41
C LYS A 70 -7.38 -28.63 10.81
N SER A 71 -6.99 -29.89 11.03
CA SER A 71 -7.11 -30.53 12.35
C SER A 71 -6.27 -29.79 13.39
N ARG A 72 -6.92 -29.36 14.48
CA ARG A 72 -6.29 -28.76 15.65
C ARG A 72 -6.08 -29.81 16.73
N PHE A 73 -4.87 -29.86 17.29
CA PHE A 73 -4.50 -30.74 18.40
C PHE A 73 -4.29 -29.89 19.65
N SER A 74 -4.98 -30.20 20.74
CA SER A 74 -4.80 -29.52 22.03
C SER A 74 -4.67 -30.52 23.18
N LEU A 75 -3.89 -30.14 24.19
CA LEU A 75 -3.75 -30.86 25.45
C LEU A 75 -3.97 -29.88 26.60
N ASP A 76 -5.12 -29.97 27.25
CA ASP A 76 -5.49 -29.15 28.38
C ASP A 76 -5.21 -29.93 29.67
N LEU A 77 -4.27 -29.44 30.50
CA LEU A 77 -3.86 -30.11 31.74
C LEU A 77 -4.36 -29.35 32.96
N ASN A 78 -4.97 -30.09 33.89
CA ASN A 78 -5.42 -29.61 35.19
C ASN A 78 -4.69 -30.43 36.26
N PRO A 79 -3.44 -30.08 36.60
CA PRO A 79 -2.58 -30.94 37.41
C PRO A 79 -3.07 -31.11 38.85
N ILE A 80 -3.70 -30.08 39.42
CA ILE A 80 -4.29 -30.10 40.77
C ILE A 80 -5.57 -29.26 40.73
N ASN A 81 -6.69 -29.91 41.06
CA ASN A 81 -7.95 -29.26 41.36
C ASN A 81 -8.46 -29.78 42.71
N TYR A 82 -8.54 -28.90 43.70
CA TYR A 82 -9.04 -29.22 45.03
C TYR A 82 -10.34 -28.46 45.29
N SER A 83 -11.35 -29.16 45.78
CA SER A 83 -12.58 -28.54 46.24
C SER A 83 -13.06 -29.18 47.53
N ARG A 84 -13.56 -28.36 48.45
CA ARG A 84 -14.27 -28.79 49.65
C ARG A 84 -15.61 -28.11 49.69
N SER A 85 -16.68 -28.90 49.68
CA SER A 85 -18.04 -28.39 49.73
C SER A 85 -18.81 -29.08 50.83
N ARG A 86 -19.72 -28.35 51.49
CA ARG A 86 -20.64 -28.90 52.48
C ARG A 86 -22.05 -28.66 51.98
N ARG A 87 -22.83 -29.73 51.80
CA ARG A 87 -24.19 -29.68 51.26
C ARG A 87 -25.14 -30.42 52.21
N PHE A 88 -26.37 -29.94 52.27
CA PHE A 88 -27.45 -30.64 52.96
C PHE A 88 -28.08 -31.63 51.96
N ASP A 89 -28.08 -32.92 52.29
CA ASP A 89 -28.79 -33.94 51.52
C ASP A 89 -30.25 -33.98 51.99
N GLU A 90 -31.18 -33.52 51.15
CA GLU A 90 -32.61 -33.51 51.49
C GLU A 90 -33.20 -34.91 51.68
N ARG A 91 -32.70 -35.91 50.94
CA ARG A 91 -33.19 -37.30 51.00
C ARG A 91 -32.77 -37.98 52.30
N LEU A 92 -31.57 -37.67 52.78
CA LEU A 92 -31.03 -38.22 54.03
C LEU A 92 -31.23 -37.28 55.23
N SER A 93 -31.73 -36.05 55.00
CA SER A 93 -31.88 -34.99 56.01
C SER A 93 -30.61 -34.73 56.83
N GLN A 94 -29.44 -34.84 56.20
CA GLN A 94 -28.13 -34.78 56.85
C GLN A 94 -27.17 -33.87 56.09
N TRP A 95 -26.27 -33.24 56.83
CA TRP A 95 -25.15 -32.52 56.22
C TRP A 95 -24.05 -33.50 55.84
N TYR A 96 -23.53 -33.37 54.62
CA TYR A 96 -22.29 -34.05 54.22
C TYR A 96 -21.24 -33.05 53.76
N THR A 97 -19.99 -33.35 54.09
CA THR A 97 -18.82 -32.64 53.56
C THR A 97 -18.18 -33.52 52.50
N ASN A 98 -17.89 -32.96 51.33
CA ASN A 98 -17.19 -33.64 50.25
C ASN A 98 -15.92 -32.87 49.90
N GLU A 99 -14.77 -33.51 50.08
CA GLU A 99 -13.43 -33.06 49.72
C GLU A 99 -12.98 -33.84 48.50
N THR A 100 -12.68 -33.15 47.40
CA THR A 100 -12.26 -33.78 46.15
C THR A 100 -10.92 -33.20 45.74
N LEU A 101 -9.93 -34.06 45.52
CA LEU A 101 -8.68 -33.74 44.87
C LEU A 101 -8.63 -34.48 43.54
N ASN A 102 -8.46 -33.76 42.44
CA ASN A 102 -8.44 -34.35 41.11
C ASN A 102 -7.32 -33.76 40.26
N THR A 103 -6.75 -34.64 39.43
CA THR A 103 -5.83 -34.29 38.34
C THR A 103 -6.45 -34.81 37.05
N SER A 104 -6.41 -34.02 35.98
CA SER A 104 -6.94 -34.45 34.70
C SER A 104 -6.20 -33.84 33.52
N GLY A 105 -6.22 -34.54 32.40
CA GLY A 105 -5.80 -34.04 31.10
C GLY A 105 -6.86 -34.33 30.05
N THR A 106 -7.11 -33.36 29.19
CA THR A 106 -7.98 -33.53 28.03
C THR A 106 -7.15 -33.36 26.77
N PHE A 107 -6.93 -34.45 26.05
CA PHE A 107 -6.40 -34.40 24.70
C PHE A 107 -7.57 -34.30 23.71
N ARG A 108 -7.50 -33.34 22.79
CA ARG A 108 -8.54 -33.10 21.78
C ARG A 108 -7.91 -32.96 20.40
N VAL A 109 -8.52 -33.63 19.43
CA VAL A 109 -8.31 -33.40 18.00
C VAL A 109 -9.62 -32.89 17.41
N SER A 110 -9.64 -31.64 16.92
CA SER A 110 -10.83 -31.02 16.33
C SER A 110 -10.60 -30.76 14.85
N GLN A 111 -11.48 -31.26 13.98
CA GLN A 111 -11.50 -31.03 12.55
C GLN A 111 -12.77 -30.27 12.16
N PRO A 112 -12.66 -28.98 11.79
CA PRO A 112 -13.74 -28.24 11.18
C PRO A 112 -14.16 -28.83 9.82
N ILE A 113 -15.44 -28.74 9.48
CA ILE A 113 -15.98 -29.16 8.18
C ILE A 113 -16.36 -27.90 7.40
N LEU A 114 -15.62 -27.58 6.33
CA LEU A 114 -15.86 -26.37 5.54
C LEU A 114 -17.22 -26.43 4.82
N LEU A 115 -17.63 -27.57 4.28
CA LEU A 115 -18.86 -27.69 3.47
C LEU A 115 -20.13 -27.38 4.28
N THR A 116 -20.18 -27.82 5.53
CA THR A 116 -21.40 -27.76 6.34
C THR A 116 -21.31 -26.76 7.49
N GLY A 117 -20.13 -26.24 7.81
CA GLY A 117 -19.95 -25.44 9.02
C GLY A 117 -20.02 -26.29 10.31
N GLY A 118 -19.91 -27.61 10.23
CA GLY A 118 -19.81 -28.50 11.40
C GLY A 118 -18.39 -28.67 11.92
N GLU A 119 -18.22 -29.39 13.03
CA GLU A 119 -16.93 -29.80 13.59
C GLU A 119 -17.01 -31.25 14.08
N VAL A 120 -16.02 -32.06 13.72
CA VAL A 120 -15.80 -33.38 14.31
C VAL A 120 -14.64 -33.29 15.29
N SER A 121 -14.82 -33.80 16.50
CA SER A 121 -13.80 -33.80 17.54
C SER A 121 -13.60 -35.19 18.13
N LEU A 122 -12.35 -35.64 18.23
CA LEU A 122 -11.95 -36.80 19.03
C LEU A 122 -11.40 -36.31 20.36
N ILE A 123 -11.97 -36.78 21.47
CA ILE A 123 -11.65 -36.28 22.80
C ILE A 123 -11.30 -37.45 23.70
N ASN A 124 -10.15 -37.35 24.38
CA ASN A 124 -9.74 -38.24 25.45
C ASN A 124 -9.52 -37.44 26.73
N THR A 125 -10.38 -37.64 27.72
CA THR A 125 -10.24 -37.04 29.04
C THR A 125 -9.79 -38.12 30.02
N PHE A 126 -8.54 -38.04 30.45
CA PHE A 126 -7.99 -38.92 31.47
C PHE A 126 -7.88 -38.15 32.79
N GLY A 127 -8.02 -38.86 33.90
CA GLY A 127 -7.87 -38.24 35.20
C GLY A 127 -7.73 -39.23 36.32
N TRP A 128 -7.35 -38.70 37.47
CA TRP A 128 -7.38 -39.37 38.75
C TRP A 128 -8.10 -38.46 39.75
N ARG A 129 -8.91 -39.06 40.61
CA ARG A 129 -9.66 -38.37 41.65
C ARG A 129 -9.53 -39.13 42.96
N ASP A 130 -9.22 -38.41 44.03
CA ASP A 130 -9.43 -38.83 45.41
C ASP A 130 -10.60 -38.04 45.99
N ASN A 131 -11.66 -38.74 46.36
CA ASN A 131 -12.85 -38.15 46.94
C ASN A 131 -13.03 -38.65 48.37
N HIS A 132 -13.04 -37.73 49.32
CA HIS A 132 -13.32 -37.99 50.73
C HIS A 132 -14.65 -37.35 51.12
N SER A 133 -15.56 -38.15 51.66
CA SER A 133 -16.90 -37.72 52.07
C SER A 133 -17.15 -38.04 53.53
N THR A 134 -17.72 -37.10 54.26
CA THR A 134 -18.08 -37.25 55.68
C THR A 134 -19.57 -37.00 55.87
N VAL A 135 -20.30 -38.02 56.33
CA VAL A 135 -21.75 -37.94 56.62
C VAL A 135 -21.98 -38.43 58.05
N ASP A 136 -22.53 -37.58 58.93
CA ASP A 136 -22.79 -37.92 60.35
C ASP A 136 -21.59 -38.59 61.06
N GLY A 137 -20.38 -38.08 60.79
CA GLY A 137 -19.14 -38.59 61.37
C GLY A 137 -18.61 -39.90 60.76
N ARG A 138 -19.28 -40.46 59.76
CA ARG A 138 -18.78 -41.59 58.96
C ARG A 138 -17.99 -41.08 57.76
N GLU A 139 -16.76 -41.54 57.64
CA GLU A 139 -15.87 -41.24 56.52
C GLU A 139 -16.00 -42.29 55.43
N ASN A 140 -16.01 -41.84 54.18
CA ASN A 140 -15.95 -42.69 53.00
C ASN A 140 -14.98 -42.08 51.99
N THR A 141 -14.02 -42.88 51.53
CA THR A 141 -13.01 -42.48 50.54
C THR A 141 -13.18 -43.30 49.28
N ASN A 142 -13.13 -42.64 48.12
CA ASN A 142 -13.06 -43.31 46.83
C ASN A 142 -11.95 -42.71 45.99
N ARG A 143 -11.05 -43.57 45.52
CA ARG A 143 -9.98 -43.21 44.59
C ARG A 143 -10.23 -43.91 43.27
N ALA A 144 -10.23 -43.15 42.19
CA ALA A 144 -10.43 -43.72 40.86
C ALA A 144 -9.57 -42.99 39.83
N PHE A 145 -8.96 -43.78 38.95
CA PHE A 145 -8.57 -43.33 37.64
C PHE A 145 -9.78 -43.41 36.71
N SER A 146 -9.91 -42.45 35.81
CA SER A 146 -10.95 -42.43 34.79
C SER A 146 -10.37 -42.10 33.43
N ASN A 147 -10.91 -42.71 32.37
CA ASN A 147 -10.66 -42.31 30.99
C ASN A 147 -11.99 -42.25 30.23
N ASP A 148 -12.33 -41.08 29.71
CA ASP A 148 -13.48 -40.87 28.83
C ASP A 148 -12.97 -40.58 27.42
N PHE A 149 -13.17 -41.55 26.52
CA PHE A 149 -12.74 -41.46 25.13
C PHE A 149 -13.96 -41.47 24.22
N TYR A 150 -14.19 -40.36 23.52
CA TYR A 150 -15.37 -40.20 22.68
C TYR A 150 -15.11 -39.39 21.41
N LEU A 151 -15.87 -39.73 20.37
CA LEU A 151 -16.01 -38.95 19.16
C LEU A 151 -17.25 -38.05 19.31
N SER A 152 -17.13 -36.80 18.88
CA SER A 152 -18.20 -35.81 18.91
C SER A 152 -18.35 -35.16 17.54
N LEU A 153 -19.59 -34.94 17.10
CA LEU A 153 -19.96 -34.14 15.94
C LEU A 153 -20.88 -33.02 16.41
N SER A 154 -20.51 -31.78 16.15
CA SER A 154 -21.40 -30.61 16.25
C SER A 154 -21.68 -30.09 14.84
N GLN A 155 -22.94 -29.91 14.52
CA GLN A 155 -23.38 -29.50 13.20
C GLN A 155 -24.46 -28.42 13.34
N PRO A 156 -24.11 -27.15 13.05
CA PRO A 156 -25.10 -26.11 12.88
C PRO A 156 -26.06 -26.48 11.76
N ILE A 157 -27.36 -26.30 11.98
CA ILE A 157 -28.42 -26.55 11.01
C ILE A 157 -29.31 -25.31 10.90
N PHE A 158 -29.92 -25.13 9.73
CA PHE A 158 -30.78 -23.98 9.45
C PHE A 158 -30.09 -22.62 9.69
N THR A 159 -28.78 -22.57 9.44
CA THR A 159 -27.98 -21.35 9.51
C THR A 159 -27.08 -21.28 8.28
N TYR A 160 -26.55 -20.10 8.01
CA TYR A 160 -25.59 -19.91 6.93
C TYR A 160 -24.25 -20.56 7.29
N ASN A 161 -23.45 -20.86 6.27
CA ASN A 161 -22.13 -21.44 6.49
C ASN A 161 -21.12 -20.35 6.90
N ARG A 162 -21.01 -20.12 8.21
CA ARG A 162 -20.13 -19.08 8.78
C ARG A 162 -18.67 -19.26 8.40
N ARG A 163 -18.15 -20.49 8.42
CA ARG A 163 -16.73 -20.75 8.12
C ARG A 163 -16.38 -20.46 6.67
N ARG A 164 -17.28 -20.84 5.75
CA ARG A 164 -17.10 -20.53 4.33
C ARG A 164 -17.12 -19.02 4.08
N MET A 165 -18.10 -18.32 4.65
CA MET A 165 -18.19 -16.86 4.50
C MET A 165 -17.02 -16.12 5.16
N GLU A 166 -16.52 -16.59 6.31
CA GLU A 166 -15.31 -16.04 6.94
C GLU A 166 -14.06 -16.24 6.06
N LEU A 167 -13.94 -17.40 5.39
CA LEU A 167 -12.84 -17.64 4.44
C LEU A 167 -12.94 -16.73 3.22
N GLU A 168 -14.10 -16.69 2.56
CA GLU A 168 -14.35 -15.84 1.37
C GLU A 168 -14.12 -14.35 1.70
N GLN A 169 -14.52 -13.88 2.89
CA GLN A 169 -14.23 -12.51 3.34
C GLN A 169 -12.73 -12.23 3.47
N ILE A 170 -11.94 -13.17 4.02
CA ILE A 170 -10.49 -13.00 4.17
C ILE A 170 -9.78 -13.08 2.81
N GLU A 171 -10.30 -13.87 1.86
CA GLU A 171 -9.84 -13.89 0.47
C GLU A 171 -10.06 -12.54 -0.20
N PHE A 172 -11.24 -11.92 -0.04
CA PHE A 172 -11.50 -10.57 -0.53
C PHE A 172 -10.66 -9.50 0.16
N ASP A 173 -10.38 -9.63 1.45
CA ASP A 173 -9.48 -8.72 2.16
C ASP A 173 -8.06 -8.76 1.59
N TYR A 174 -7.57 -9.96 1.23
CA TYR A 174 -6.28 -10.15 0.55
C TYR A 174 -6.29 -9.60 -0.87
N GLU A 175 -7.34 -9.87 -1.65
CA GLU A 175 -7.52 -9.33 -3.01
C GLU A 175 -7.50 -7.79 -2.98
N ASN A 176 -8.28 -7.17 -2.08
CA ASN A 176 -8.30 -5.72 -1.88
C ASN A 176 -6.94 -5.16 -1.46
N ALA A 177 -6.16 -5.89 -0.66
CA ALA A 177 -4.81 -5.50 -0.31
C ALA A 177 -3.88 -5.48 -1.52
N GLY A 178 -4.04 -6.44 -2.44
CA GLY A 178 -3.29 -6.46 -3.69
C GLY A 178 -3.68 -5.31 -4.62
N ILE A 179 -4.98 -5.02 -4.81
CA ILE A 179 -5.41 -3.81 -5.55
C ILE A 179 -4.77 -2.55 -4.95
N ARG A 180 -4.83 -2.38 -3.62
CA ARG A 180 -4.24 -1.21 -2.95
C ARG A 180 -2.73 -1.10 -3.19
N TYR A 181 -2.02 -2.22 -3.16
CA TYR A 181 -0.59 -2.25 -3.48
C TYR A 181 -0.31 -1.82 -4.92
N ALA A 182 -1.07 -2.34 -5.88
CA ALA A 182 -0.95 -1.94 -7.27
C ALA A 182 -1.26 -0.46 -7.52
N LEU A 183 -2.33 0.08 -6.91
CA LEU A 183 -2.66 1.50 -6.98
C LEU A 183 -1.56 2.36 -6.33
N GLN A 184 -0.99 1.91 -5.21
CA GLN A 184 0.13 2.60 -4.57
C GLN A 184 1.36 2.64 -5.49
N ARG A 185 1.66 1.55 -6.20
CA ARG A 185 2.75 1.50 -7.18
C ARG A 185 2.55 2.51 -8.31
N LEU A 186 1.36 2.54 -8.91
CA LEU A 186 1.01 3.52 -9.97
C LEU A 186 1.07 4.98 -9.46
N ASN A 187 0.60 5.23 -8.24
CA ASN A 187 0.69 6.56 -7.63
C ASN A 187 2.14 6.97 -7.35
N THR A 188 2.98 6.03 -6.91
CA THR A 188 4.41 6.23 -6.67
C THR A 188 5.12 6.53 -7.99
N GLU A 189 4.82 5.77 -9.05
CA GLU A 189 5.33 6.02 -10.41
C GLU A 189 4.99 7.44 -10.90
N ARG A 190 3.74 7.86 -10.72
CA ARG A 190 3.31 9.23 -11.03
C ARG A 190 4.02 10.28 -10.19
N SER A 191 4.18 10.04 -8.89
CA SER A 191 4.88 10.98 -7.98
C SER A 191 6.34 11.15 -8.36
N ILE A 192 7.03 10.05 -8.67
CA ILE A 192 8.42 10.04 -9.13
C ILE A 192 8.54 10.79 -10.45
N THR A 193 7.66 10.49 -11.41
CA THR A 193 7.65 11.16 -12.71
C THR A 193 7.46 12.68 -12.57
N ASN A 194 6.50 13.12 -11.74
CA ASN A 194 6.28 14.54 -11.46
C ASN A 194 7.52 15.20 -10.84
N GLN A 195 8.15 14.53 -9.88
CA GLN A 195 9.31 15.07 -9.19
C GLN A 195 10.55 15.10 -10.09
N PHE A 196 10.70 14.10 -10.94
CA PHE A 196 11.75 14.02 -11.95
C PHE A 196 11.63 15.15 -12.97
N TYR A 197 10.43 15.42 -13.48
CA TYR A 197 10.18 16.58 -14.34
C TYR A 197 10.35 17.92 -13.62
N SER A 198 10.09 17.97 -12.30
CA SER A 198 10.34 19.17 -11.49
C SER A 198 11.83 19.49 -11.38
N VAL A 199 12.69 18.47 -11.21
CA VAL A 199 14.15 18.63 -11.27
C VAL A 199 14.58 19.11 -12.65
N TYR A 200 14.09 18.48 -13.71
CA TYR A 200 14.40 18.89 -15.08
C TYR A 200 14.00 20.33 -15.38
N MET A 201 12.82 20.79 -14.93
CA MET A 201 12.43 22.19 -15.04
C MET A 201 13.33 23.12 -14.26
N ALA A 202 13.74 22.75 -13.04
CA ALA A 202 14.65 23.55 -12.25
C ALA A 202 16.04 23.66 -12.91
N GLN A 203 16.55 22.56 -13.51
CA GLN A 203 17.78 22.56 -14.31
C GLN A 203 17.67 23.50 -15.52
N ASN A 204 16.58 23.40 -16.30
CA ASN A 204 16.35 24.27 -17.45
C ASN A 204 16.20 25.75 -17.05
N ASN A 205 15.51 26.04 -15.94
CA ASN A 205 15.36 27.41 -15.46
C ASN A 205 16.70 28.00 -15.00
N LEU A 206 17.57 27.19 -14.38
CA LEU A 206 18.92 27.59 -14.03
C LEU A 206 19.74 27.89 -15.29
N ALA A 207 19.77 26.98 -16.26
CA ALA A 207 20.49 27.18 -17.52
C ALA A 207 20.03 28.44 -18.27
N ILE A 208 18.70 28.67 -18.35
CA ILE A 208 18.14 29.89 -18.95
C ILE A 208 18.57 31.15 -18.18
N SER A 209 18.61 31.10 -16.84
CA SER A 209 19.05 32.24 -16.03
C SER A 209 20.56 32.51 -16.13
N GLU A 210 21.37 31.48 -16.33
CA GLU A 210 22.81 31.60 -16.58
C GLU A 210 23.08 32.24 -17.95
N ASP A 211 22.37 31.79 -18.99
CA ASP A 211 22.37 32.42 -20.31
C ASP A 211 21.93 33.89 -20.21
N GLU A 212 20.92 34.19 -19.40
CA GLU A 212 20.43 35.55 -19.20
C GLU A 212 21.46 36.45 -18.51
N LEU A 213 22.15 35.92 -17.50
CA LEU A 213 23.25 36.58 -16.81
C LEU A 213 24.42 36.87 -17.76
N ASP A 214 24.82 35.92 -18.61
CA ASP A 214 25.90 36.12 -19.56
C ASP A 214 25.59 37.24 -20.57
N ASN A 215 24.39 37.20 -21.16
CA ASN A 215 23.91 38.24 -22.08
C ASN A 215 23.78 39.62 -21.39
N THR A 216 23.38 39.65 -20.12
CA THR A 216 23.27 40.90 -19.34
C THR A 216 24.65 41.47 -19.00
N LYS A 217 25.65 40.63 -18.72
CA LYS A 217 27.05 41.05 -18.55
C LYS A 217 27.59 41.71 -19.83
N GLN A 218 27.37 41.08 -20.99
CA GLN A 218 27.77 41.64 -22.27
C GLN A 218 27.09 43.00 -22.53
N SER A 219 25.79 43.11 -22.23
CA SER A 219 25.04 44.36 -22.37
C SER A 219 25.56 45.45 -21.43
N PHE A 220 25.87 45.10 -20.18
CA PHE A 220 26.47 46.01 -19.21
C PHE A 220 27.82 46.54 -19.69
N GLU A 221 28.70 45.68 -20.22
CA GLU A 221 30.00 46.09 -20.76
C GLU A 221 29.84 47.09 -21.92
N ILE A 222 28.89 46.84 -22.82
CA ILE A 222 28.58 47.76 -23.93
C ILE A 222 28.13 49.13 -23.41
N ILE A 223 27.23 49.16 -22.42
CA ILE A 223 26.70 50.41 -21.84
C ILE A 223 27.81 51.16 -21.10
N ASN A 224 28.62 50.46 -20.30
CA ASN A 224 29.75 51.05 -19.60
C ASN A 224 30.72 51.73 -20.57
N ASN A 225 31.09 51.04 -21.66
CA ASN A 225 31.96 51.59 -22.69
C ASN A 225 31.34 52.80 -23.41
N LYS A 226 30.03 52.79 -23.66
CA LYS A 226 29.32 53.94 -24.27
C LYS A 226 29.30 55.14 -23.33
N VAL A 227 29.08 54.94 -22.04
CA VAL A 227 29.09 56.02 -21.04
C VAL A 227 30.50 56.58 -20.84
N GLU A 228 31.53 55.74 -20.80
CA GLU A 228 32.94 56.18 -20.74
C GLU A 228 33.36 56.99 -21.97
N ALA A 229 32.75 56.70 -23.13
CA ALA A 229 32.94 57.45 -24.37
C ALA A 229 32.04 58.70 -24.49
N ASP A 230 31.29 59.09 -23.45
CA ASP A 230 30.29 60.16 -23.46
C ASP A 230 29.19 60.00 -24.54
N LEU A 231 28.92 58.76 -24.98
CA LEU A 231 27.92 58.41 -26.00
C LEU A 231 26.57 57.98 -25.41
N ALA A 232 26.48 57.77 -24.09
CA ALA A 232 25.26 57.37 -23.39
C ALA A 232 25.15 58.07 -22.02
N ALA A 233 23.93 58.16 -21.47
CA ALA A 233 23.70 58.79 -20.17
C ALA A 233 24.11 57.87 -19.01
N ARG A 234 24.62 58.45 -17.91
CA ARG A 234 24.93 57.69 -16.66
C ARG A 234 23.72 56.98 -16.05
N GLU A 235 22.51 57.46 -16.34
CA GLU A 235 21.28 56.76 -15.96
C GLU A 235 21.19 55.37 -16.60
N GLU A 236 21.59 55.22 -17.85
CA GLU A 236 21.61 53.93 -18.54
C GLU A 236 22.60 52.95 -17.90
N LEU A 237 23.74 53.46 -17.41
CA LEU A 237 24.70 52.63 -16.66
C LEU A 237 24.08 52.10 -15.36
N TYR A 238 23.40 52.95 -14.58
CA TYR A 238 22.76 52.50 -13.34
C TYR A 238 21.65 51.48 -13.59
N GLN A 239 20.90 51.61 -14.71
CA GLN A 239 19.93 50.59 -15.10
C GLN A 239 20.61 49.28 -15.52
N ALA A 240 21.74 49.35 -16.20
CA ALA A 240 22.52 48.16 -16.56
C ALA A 240 23.07 47.44 -15.31
N GLU A 241 23.58 48.19 -14.32
CA GLU A 241 24.00 47.65 -13.02
C GLU A 241 22.85 46.95 -12.29
N LEU A 242 21.66 47.58 -12.27
CA LEU A 242 20.47 46.99 -11.68
C LEU A 242 20.06 45.69 -12.37
N ASN A 243 20.05 45.66 -13.70
CA ASN A 243 19.72 44.47 -14.47
C ASN A 243 20.73 43.33 -14.22
N LEU A 244 22.02 43.66 -14.15
CA LEU A 244 23.07 42.70 -13.83
C LEU A 244 22.89 42.11 -12.42
N ALA A 245 22.61 42.95 -11.42
CA ALA A 245 22.35 42.50 -10.06
C ALA A 245 21.10 41.60 -9.97
N ASN A 246 20.03 41.94 -10.69
CA ASN A 246 18.82 41.13 -10.77
C ASN A 246 19.10 39.76 -11.42
N ALA A 247 19.85 39.72 -12.53
CA ALA A 247 20.21 38.47 -13.19
C ALA A 247 21.10 37.58 -12.31
N GLN A 248 22.05 38.16 -11.55
CA GLN A 248 22.84 37.43 -10.56
C GLN A 248 21.96 36.83 -9.46
N SER A 249 21.05 37.64 -8.91
CA SER A 249 20.10 37.17 -7.89
C SER A 249 19.21 36.03 -8.42
N ALA A 250 18.80 36.09 -9.68
CA ALA A 250 17.98 35.06 -10.30
C ALA A 250 18.74 33.72 -10.41
N VAL A 251 20.01 33.73 -10.83
CA VAL A 251 20.84 32.52 -10.90
C VAL A 251 20.98 31.86 -9.53
N GLU A 252 21.27 32.64 -8.48
CA GLU A 252 21.36 32.12 -7.11
C GLU A 252 20.04 31.51 -6.64
N GLU A 253 18.90 32.17 -6.90
CA GLU A 253 17.56 31.65 -6.57
C GLU A 253 17.25 30.35 -7.33
N ARG A 254 17.60 30.26 -8.62
CA ARG A 254 17.39 29.06 -9.43
C ARG A 254 18.32 27.92 -9.04
N SER A 255 19.54 28.22 -8.58
CA SER A 255 20.47 27.23 -8.02
C SER A 255 19.90 26.59 -6.76
N VAL A 256 19.42 27.40 -5.81
CA VAL A 256 18.75 26.89 -4.60
C VAL A 256 17.49 26.11 -4.94
N SER A 257 16.70 26.57 -5.91
CA SER A 257 15.48 25.87 -6.36
C SER A 257 15.79 24.49 -6.94
N LEU A 258 16.89 24.36 -7.69
CA LEU A 258 17.36 23.09 -8.23
C LEU A 258 17.76 22.12 -7.12
N GLU A 259 18.54 22.57 -6.14
CA GLU A 259 18.94 21.71 -5.02
C GLU A 259 17.72 21.25 -4.19
N ASN A 260 16.76 22.14 -3.93
CA ASN A 260 15.50 21.76 -3.27
C ASN A 260 14.69 20.73 -4.08
N ALA A 261 14.64 20.88 -5.41
CA ALA A 261 13.95 19.92 -6.27
C ALA A 261 14.66 18.55 -6.26
N LYS A 262 15.99 18.52 -6.21
CA LYS A 262 16.77 17.29 -6.06
C LYS A 262 16.50 16.63 -4.72
N ASP A 263 16.47 17.39 -3.63
CA ASP A 263 16.18 16.87 -2.29
C ASP A 263 14.79 16.23 -2.21
N GLN A 264 13.78 16.89 -2.81
CA GLN A 264 12.43 16.33 -2.88
C GLN A 264 12.36 15.06 -3.76
N LEU A 265 13.18 14.95 -4.81
CA LEU A 265 13.34 13.71 -5.58
C LEU A 265 13.95 12.61 -4.72
N LYS A 266 15.08 12.87 -4.07
CA LYS A 266 15.75 11.91 -3.17
C LYS A 266 14.80 11.40 -2.10
N GLN A 267 14.02 12.28 -1.47
CA GLN A 267 12.99 11.89 -0.50
C GLN A 267 11.95 10.94 -1.12
N THR A 268 11.45 11.25 -2.31
CA THR A 268 10.44 10.43 -3.01
C THR A 268 11.01 9.06 -3.41
N LEU A 269 12.30 8.99 -3.75
CA LEU A 269 12.99 7.73 -4.06
C LEU A 269 13.36 6.92 -2.81
N GLY A 270 13.28 7.51 -1.62
CA GLY A 270 13.77 6.89 -0.38
C GLY A 270 15.30 6.89 -0.27
N MET A 271 15.99 7.75 -1.02
CA MET A 271 17.45 7.91 -0.98
C MET A 271 17.89 8.82 0.18
N ASN A 272 19.17 8.76 0.53
CA ASN A 272 19.73 9.70 1.49
C ASN A 272 19.87 11.08 0.84
N LEU A 273 19.63 12.16 1.59
CA LEU A 273 19.76 13.53 1.10
C LEU A 273 21.21 13.91 0.79
N ASP A 274 22.19 13.24 1.39
CA ASP A 274 23.61 13.46 1.08
C ASP A 274 24.04 12.81 -0.25
N ASP A 275 23.20 11.96 -0.86
CA ASP A 275 23.52 11.30 -2.12
C ASP A 275 23.47 12.30 -3.28
N TYR A 276 24.42 12.17 -4.21
CA TYR A 276 24.47 13.01 -5.40
C TYR A 276 23.58 12.45 -6.51
N ILE A 277 22.75 13.32 -7.10
CA ILE A 277 21.90 12.98 -8.24
C ILE A 277 22.01 14.03 -9.36
N GLU A 278 22.06 13.53 -10.59
CA GLU A 278 21.98 14.34 -11.80
C GLU A 278 20.98 13.71 -12.76
N VAL A 279 19.99 14.51 -13.15
CA VAL A 279 18.89 14.08 -14.00
C VAL A 279 19.18 14.49 -15.43
N THR A 280 18.93 13.59 -16.38
CA THR A 280 18.90 13.92 -17.82
C THR A 280 17.60 13.43 -18.41
N VAL A 281 16.93 14.32 -19.13
CA VAL A 281 15.66 14.01 -19.80
C VAL A 281 15.76 14.47 -21.24
N GLU A 282 15.62 13.53 -22.17
CA GLU A 282 15.28 13.86 -23.55
C GLU A 282 13.76 13.92 -23.64
N ILE A 283 13.20 15.13 -23.64
CA ILE A 283 11.78 15.32 -23.90
C ILE A 283 11.58 15.47 -25.40
N ASP A 284 11.35 14.35 -26.08
CA ASP A 284 10.83 14.37 -27.45
C ASP A 284 9.30 14.27 -27.45
N MET A 285 8.66 15.01 -28.35
CA MET A 285 7.23 14.94 -28.58
C MET A 285 6.95 13.83 -29.60
N SER A 286 6.66 12.63 -29.11
CA SER A 286 5.92 11.63 -29.87
C SER A 286 4.43 12.03 -29.87
N GLU A 287 3.88 12.34 -31.04
CA GLU A 287 2.44 12.62 -31.17
C GLU A 287 1.65 11.30 -31.06
N VAL A 288 1.03 11.06 -29.90
CA VAL A 288 0.22 9.86 -29.65
C VAL A 288 -1.23 10.12 -30.04
N MET A 289 -1.76 9.32 -30.97
CA MET A 289 -3.17 9.37 -31.36
C MET A 289 -4.00 8.50 -30.42
N ILE A 290 -4.89 9.13 -29.66
CA ILE A 290 -5.71 8.45 -28.64
C ILE A 290 -7.16 8.42 -29.09
N ASP A 291 -7.69 7.21 -29.29
CA ASP A 291 -9.11 6.99 -29.50
C ASP A 291 -9.87 7.04 -28.15
N LEU A 292 -10.82 7.98 -28.04
CA LEU A 292 -11.58 8.19 -26.80
C LEU A 292 -12.46 6.99 -26.44
N VAL A 293 -13.05 6.31 -27.43
CA VAL A 293 -13.94 5.17 -27.18
C VAL A 293 -13.14 4.01 -26.62
N MET A 294 -12.01 3.70 -27.24
CA MET A 294 -11.07 2.68 -26.77
C MET A 294 -10.55 3.01 -25.36
N ALA A 295 -10.24 4.28 -25.07
CA ALA A 295 -9.77 4.69 -23.75
C ALA A 295 -10.83 4.49 -22.66
N VAL A 296 -12.08 4.86 -22.92
CA VAL A 296 -13.19 4.65 -21.98
C VAL A 296 -13.45 3.16 -21.77
N GLU A 297 -13.48 2.37 -22.84
CA GLU A 297 -13.69 0.93 -22.76
C GLU A 297 -12.57 0.24 -21.97
N SER A 298 -11.31 0.58 -22.25
CA SER A 298 -10.15 0.04 -21.54
C SER A 298 -10.20 0.37 -20.05
N ALA A 299 -10.54 1.62 -19.69
CA ALA A 299 -10.70 2.04 -18.30
C ALA A 299 -11.80 1.27 -17.59
N LEU A 300 -12.99 1.14 -18.19
CA LEU A 300 -14.12 0.44 -17.58
C LEU A 300 -13.90 -1.07 -17.41
N ASN A 301 -13.06 -1.68 -18.25
CA ASN A 301 -12.78 -3.11 -18.19
C ASN A 301 -11.57 -3.45 -17.30
N SER A 302 -10.64 -2.51 -17.11
CA SER A 302 -9.36 -2.79 -16.44
C SER A 302 -9.23 -2.12 -15.07
N ARG A 303 -9.95 -1.02 -14.80
CA ARG A 303 -9.84 -0.26 -13.53
C ARG A 303 -10.04 -1.16 -12.32
N MET A 304 -8.99 -1.22 -11.50
CA MET A 304 -8.95 -2.04 -10.28
C MET A 304 -9.98 -1.59 -9.23
N GLU A 305 -10.31 -0.30 -9.17
CA GLU A 305 -11.29 0.25 -8.24
C GLU A 305 -12.71 -0.27 -8.52
N ILE A 306 -13.02 -0.65 -9.76
CA ILE A 306 -14.30 -1.29 -10.09
C ILE A 306 -14.39 -2.64 -9.36
N ARG A 307 -13.31 -3.43 -9.36
CA ARG A 307 -13.25 -4.70 -8.62
C ARG A 307 -13.37 -4.48 -7.12
N GLN A 308 -12.79 -3.43 -6.56
CA GLN A 308 -12.99 -3.09 -5.14
C GLN A 308 -14.46 -2.83 -4.81
N ARG A 309 -15.19 -2.12 -5.69
CA ARG A 309 -16.64 -1.90 -5.52
C ARG A 309 -17.47 -3.15 -5.72
N GLU A 310 -17.05 -4.06 -6.61
CA GLU A 310 -17.68 -5.37 -6.72
C GLU A 310 -17.54 -6.16 -5.42
N ILE A 311 -16.33 -6.20 -4.85
CA ILE A 311 -16.08 -6.81 -3.54
C ILE A 311 -16.96 -6.16 -2.46
N ASP A 312 -17.09 -4.83 -2.43
CA ASP A 312 -17.97 -4.14 -1.48
C ASP A 312 -19.44 -4.60 -1.60
N VAL A 313 -19.92 -4.80 -2.82
CA VAL A 313 -21.28 -5.31 -3.11
C VAL A 313 -21.42 -6.77 -2.64
N GLU A 314 -20.43 -7.62 -2.92
CA GLU A 314 -20.41 -9.03 -2.49
C GLU A 314 -20.39 -9.15 -0.94
N LEU A 315 -19.58 -8.33 -0.26
CA LEU A 315 -19.56 -8.24 1.20
C LEU A 315 -20.89 -7.74 1.78
N ALA A 316 -21.54 -6.77 1.13
CA ALA A 316 -22.88 -6.32 1.52
C ALA A 316 -23.94 -7.44 1.37
N GLU A 317 -23.77 -8.34 0.40
CA GLU A 317 -24.59 -9.54 0.22
C GLU A 317 -24.35 -10.58 1.31
N PHE A 318 -23.09 -10.81 1.73
CA PHE A 318 -22.78 -11.67 2.88
C PHE A 318 -23.40 -11.14 4.18
N GLN A 319 -23.30 -9.83 4.42
CA GLN A 319 -23.93 -9.18 5.56
C GLN A 319 -25.46 -9.29 5.52
N MET A 320 -26.08 -9.25 4.33
CA MET A 320 -27.51 -9.50 4.16
C MET A 320 -27.89 -10.93 4.54
N ILE A 321 -27.12 -11.93 4.09
CA ILE A 321 -27.32 -13.34 4.46
C ILE A 321 -27.22 -13.52 5.98
N GLN A 322 -26.16 -12.97 6.60
CA GLN A 322 -25.97 -12.99 8.05
C GLN A 322 -27.14 -12.32 8.78
N THR A 323 -27.57 -11.15 8.34
CA THR A 323 -28.67 -10.40 8.99
C THR A 323 -30.01 -11.13 8.86
N LYS A 324 -30.30 -11.74 7.71
CA LYS A 324 -31.51 -12.56 7.53
C LYS A 324 -31.51 -13.78 8.44
N SER A 325 -30.36 -14.43 8.63
CA SER A 325 -30.25 -15.61 9.51
C SER A 325 -30.64 -15.33 10.96
N LEU A 326 -30.50 -14.08 11.43
CA LEU A 326 -30.96 -13.68 12.77
C LEU A 326 -32.47 -13.82 12.92
N ASN A 327 -33.21 -13.69 11.82
CA ASN A 327 -34.67 -13.77 11.76
C ASN A 327 -35.19 -15.15 11.39
N GLU A 328 -34.31 -16.10 11.12
CA GLU A 328 -34.65 -17.47 10.77
C GLU A 328 -34.55 -18.39 11.99
N PHE A 329 -35.16 -19.58 11.89
CA PHE A 329 -34.98 -20.62 12.88
C PHE A 329 -33.56 -21.19 12.75
N SER A 330 -32.85 -21.39 13.85
CA SER A 330 -31.50 -21.96 13.84
C SER A 330 -31.43 -23.15 14.78
N GLY A 331 -30.54 -24.10 14.53
CA GLY A 331 -30.33 -25.23 15.42
C GLY A 331 -28.90 -25.75 15.41
N ASP A 332 -28.63 -26.64 16.35
CA ASP A 332 -27.38 -27.41 16.41
C ASP A 332 -27.72 -28.88 16.68
N ILE A 333 -27.12 -29.76 15.89
CA ILE A 333 -27.09 -31.19 16.12
C ILE A 333 -25.76 -31.51 16.79
N SER A 334 -25.83 -32.06 18.01
CA SER A 334 -24.68 -32.54 18.75
C SER A 334 -24.81 -34.04 18.99
N VAL A 335 -23.90 -34.82 18.42
CA VAL A 335 -23.82 -36.28 18.57
C VAL A 335 -22.49 -36.63 19.19
N SER A 336 -22.48 -37.47 20.22
CA SER A 336 -21.26 -38.03 20.80
C SER A 336 -21.41 -39.52 21.06
N VAL A 337 -20.35 -40.27 20.77
CA VAL A 337 -20.29 -41.71 21.02
C VAL A 337 -18.92 -42.05 21.56
N GLY A 338 -18.87 -42.82 22.63
CA GLY A 338 -17.62 -43.12 23.30
C GLY A 338 -17.76 -44.13 24.42
N ILE A 339 -16.62 -44.39 25.04
CA ILE A 339 -16.44 -45.30 26.15
C ILE A 339 -15.86 -44.53 27.32
N ILE A 340 -16.44 -44.75 28.50
CA ILE A 340 -15.86 -44.30 29.75
C ILE A 340 -15.45 -45.52 30.57
N GLY A 341 -14.22 -45.50 31.07
CA GLY A 341 -13.72 -46.46 32.03
C GLY A 341 -13.33 -45.75 33.32
N ASP A 342 -13.58 -46.40 34.44
CA ASP A 342 -13.10 -45.95 35.75
C ASP A 342 -12.74 -47.14 36.64
N ASN A 343 -11.65 -47.01 37.41
CA ASN A 343 -11.20 -48.03 38.34
C ASN A 343 -10.21 -47.43 39.36
N GLU A 344 -10.14 -48.02 40.56
CA GLU A 344 -9.12 -47.65 41.56
C GLU A 344 -7.69 -47.90 41.05
N LYS A 345 -7.49 -48.93 40.22
CA LYS A 345 -6.21 -49.26 39.61
C LYS A 345 -6.15 -48.79 38.16
N PHE A 346 -5.12 -48.01 37.83
CA PHE A 346 -4.91 -47.50 36.47
C PHE A 346 -4.91 -48.61 35.39
N GLY A 347 -4.30 -49.77 35.67
CA GLY A 347 -4.25 -50.89 34.72
C GLY A 347 -5.62 -51.52 34.40
N ASN A 348 -6.63 -51.25 35.24
CA ASN A 348 -7.95 -51.88 35.16
C ASN A 348 -9.06 -50.88 34.75
N ILE A 349 -8.71 -49.69 34.25
CA ILE A 349 -9.68 -48.63 33.90
C ILE A 349 -10.80 -49.13 32.98
N TYR A 350 -10.50 -50.05 32.06
CA TYR A 350 -11.49 -50.63 31.13
C TYR A 350 -11.92 -52.05 31.50
N GLU A 351 -11.86 -52.43 32.78
CA GLU A 351 -12.36 -53.73 33.25
C GLU A 351 -13.90 -53.80 33.17
N ASN A 352 -14.59 -52.69 33.46
CA ASN A 352 -16.05 -52.56 33.32
C ASN A 352 -16.40 -51.24 32.58
N PRO A 353 -16.08 -51.14 31.28
CA PRO A 353 -16.30 -49.90 30.54
C PRO A 353 -17.79 -49.66 30.32
N THR A 354 -18.21 -48.41 30.45
CA THR A 354 -19.58 -47.97 30.16
C THR A 354 -19.63 -47.28 28.81
N GLN A 355 -20.56 -47.67 27.96
CA GLN A 355 -20.86 -46.95 26.71
C GLN A 355 -21.89 -45.86 27.01
N ASN A 356 -21.57 -44.61 26.66
CA ASN A 356 -22.45 -43.46 26.92
C ASN A 356 -22.70 -42.67 25.63
N PRO A 357 -23.44 -43.22 24.65
CA PRO A 357 -23.87 -42.44 23.50
C PRO A 357 -24.79 -41.31 23.94
N ARG A 358 -24.54 -40.09 23.46
CA ARG A 358 -25.41 -38.93 23.69
C ARG A 358 -25.72 -38.28 22.36
N MET A 359 -26.99 -38.02 22.13
CA MET A 359 -27.46 -37.26 20.97
C MET A 359 -28.40 -36.17 21.47
N SER A 360 -28.16 -34.95 21.04
CA SER A 360 -29.02 -33.80 21.32
C SER A 360 -29.22 -32.99 20.05
N VAL A 361 -30.46 -32.60 19.82
CA VAL A 361 -30.80 -31.61 18.79
C VAL A 361 -31.36 -30.41 19.54
N SER A 362 -30.77 -29.24 19.33
CA SER A 362 -31.24 -27.98 19.89
C SER A 362 -31.78 -27.11 18.76
N LEU A 363 -32.92 -26.46 18.99
CA LEU A 363 -33.53 -25.54 18.05
C LEU A 363 -33.85 -24.24 18.79
N THR A 364 -33.43 -23.13 18.20
CA THR A 364 -33.72 -21.78 18.67
C THR A 364 -34.65 -21.12 17.67
N VAL A 365 -35.88 -20.86 18.10
CA VAL A 365 -36.91 -20.18 17.29
C VAL A 365 -37.21 -18.82 17.91
N PRO A 366 -36.83 -17.71 17.26
CA PRO A 366 -37.21 -16.40 17.75
C PRO A 366 -38.71 -16.17 17.54
N ILE A 367 -39.43 -15.81 18.61
CA ILE A 367 -40.89 -15.65 18.58
C ILE A 367 -41.29 -14.18 18.38
N PHE A 368 -40.66 -13.28 19.14
CA PHE A 368 -41.05 -11.87 19.18
C PHE A 368 -39.88 -10.98 19.61
N ASP A 369 -39.63 -9.89 18.88
CA ASP A 369 -38.49 -8.99 19.06
C ASP A 369 -38.85 -7.51 18.85
N TRP A 370 -40.14 -7.16 18.89
CA TRP A 370 -40.66 -5.81 18.61
C TRP A 370 -40.29 -5.26 17.22
N GLY A 371 -39.96 -6.11 16.24
CA GLY A 371 -39.60 -5.70 14.89
C GLY A 371 -38.12 -5.32 14.71
N GLU A 372 -37.27 -5.55 15.72
CA GLU A 372 -35.83 -5.30 15.67
C GLU A 372 -35.19 -5.92 14.43
N LYS A 373 -35.37 -7.23 14.21
CA LYS A 373 -34.75 -7.94 13.10
C LYS A 373 -35.26 -7.48 11.74
N LYS A 374 -36.56 -7.15 11.65
CA LYS A 374 -37.14 -6.56 10.43
C LYS A 374 -36.48 -5.22 10.10
N ALA A 375 -36.27 -4.36 11.11
CA ALA A 375 -35.58 -3.09 10.93
C ALA A 375 -34.13 -3.30 10.49
N ARG A 376 -33.40 -4.26 11.09
CA ARG A 376 -32.02 -4.62 10.69
C ARG A 376 -31.93 -5.11 9.25
N VAL A 377 -32.82 -6.01 8.82
CA VAL A 377 -32.88 -6.49 7.42
C VAL A 377 -33.17 -5.35 6.45
N ASN A 378 -34.08 -4.44 6.80
CA ASN A 378 -34.37 -3.28 5.96
C ASN A 378 -33.18 -2.31 5.89
N ALA A 379 -32.49 -2.05 7.01
CA ALA A 379 -31.27 -1.26 7.03
C ALA A 379 -30.18 -1.88 6.14
N GLN A 380 -29.97 -3.19 6.24
CA GLN A 380 -29.00 -3.88 5.38
C GLN A 380 -29.40 -3.87 3.90
N ARG A 381 -30.70 -3.88 3.59
CA ARG A 381 -31.18 -3.75 2.20
C ARG A 381 -30.84 -2.38 1.63
N VAL A 382 -31.02 -1.33 2.43
CA VAL A 382 -30.62 0.04 2.04
C VAL A 382 -29.11 0.11 1.84
N ALA A 383 -28.30 -0.50 2.73
CA ALA A 383 -26.84 -0.55 2.57
C ALA A 383 -26.43 -1.27 1.28
N GLN A 384 -27.06 -2.40 0.93
CA GLN A 384 -26.81 -3.10 -0.33
C GLN A 384 -27.19 -2.25 -1.56
N THR A 385 -28.33 -1.56 -1.52
CA THR A 385 -28.70 -0.63 -2.60
C THR A 385 -27.70 0.51 -2.73
N LEU A 386 -27.21 1.06 -1.61
CA LEU A 386 -26.19 2.11 -1.62
C LEU A 386 -24.88 1.62 -2.25
N ALA A 387 -24.39 0.44 -1.88
CA ALA A 387 -23.17 -0.14 -2.47
C ALA A 387 -23.28 -0.31 -3.99
N LYS A 388 -24.46 -0.74 -4.50
CA LYS A 388 -24.72 -0.85 -5.95
C LYS A 388 -24.73 0.51 -6.64
N LEU A 389 -25.36 1.52 -6.02
CA LEU A 389 -25.35 2.89 -6.54
C LEU A 389 -23.94 3.50 -6.53
N GLU A 390 -23.13 3.23 -5.52
CA GLU A 390 -21.74 3.67 -5.46
C GLU A 390 -20.88 3.03 -6.56
N GLN A 391 -21.12 1.75 -6.87
CA GLN A 391 -20.48 1.09 -8.00
C GLN A 391 -20.89 1.72 -9.35
N GLU A 392 -22.18 2.00 -9.56
CA GLU A 392 -22.67 2.66 -10.77
C GLU A 392 -22.08 4.07 -10.93
N ASN A 393 -22.07 4.85 -9.84
CA ASN A 393 -21.47 6.18 -9.83
C ASN A 393 -19.96 6.13 -10.14
N LEU A 394 -19.23 5.16 -9.58
CA LEU A 394 -17.80 5.01 -9.88
C LEU A 394 -17.54 4.80 -11.38
N ARG A 395 -18.39 4.03 -12.08
CA ARG A 395 -18.25 3.83 -13.53
C ARG A 395 -18.45 5.14 -14.30
N ILE A 396 -19.41 5.96 -13.88
CA ILE A 396 -19.66 7.29 -14.46
C ILE A 396 -18.48 8.23 -14.19
N ASP A 397 -17.94 8.22 -12.97
CA ASP A 397 -16.79 9.04 -12.58
C ASP A 397 -15.54 8.64 -13.38
N ILE A 398 -15.29 7.34 -13.56
CA ILE A 398 -14.19 6.84 -14.40
C ILE A 398 -14.35 7.31 -15.85
N GLU A 399 -15.54 7.19 -16.44
CA GLU A 399 -15.79 7.69 -17.80
C GLU A 399 -15.57 9.20 -17.90
N LEU A 400 -16.03 9.97 -16.89
CA LEU A 400 -15.85 11.41 -16.83
C LEU A 400 -14.37 11.79 -16.75
N ASP A 401 -13.60 11.12 -15.89
CA ASP A 401 -12.16 11.35 -15.70
C ASP A 401 -11.38 11.10 -17.00
N VAL A 402 -11.69 10.00 -17.71
CA VAL A 402 -11.07 9.69 -19.00
C VAL A 402 -11.41 10.75 -20.04
N ARG A 403 -12.69 11.14 -20.15
CA ARG A 403 -13.12 12.19 -21.09
C ARG A 403 -12.46 13.54 -20.81
N GLN A 404 -12.29 13.90 -19.54
CA GLN A 404 -11.63 15.15 -19.15
C GLN A 404 -10.14 15.10 -19.47
N THR A 405 -9.46 14.01 -19.13
CA THR A 405 -8.03 13.78 -19.41
C THR A 405 -7.76 13.82 -20.91
N TRP A 406 -8.59 13.16 -21.72
CA TRP A 406 -8.49 13.21 -23.18
C TRP A 406 -8.63 14.65 -23.73
N ARG A 407 -9.61 15.43 -23.24
CA ARG A 407 -9.76 16.84 -23.66
C ARG A 407 -8.57 17.69 -23.23
N ARG A 408 -7.97 17.42 -22.07
CA ARG A 408 -6.75 18.11 -21.61
C ARG A 408 -5.56 17.78 -22.50
N LEU A 409 -5.40 16.52 -22.90
CA LEU A 409 -4.36 16.10 -23.86
C LEU A 409 -4.49 16.81 -25.21
N GLU A 410 -5.70 16.86 -25.79
CA GLU A 410 -5.95 17.58 -27.04
C GLU A 410 -5.64 19.08 -26.92
N ASN A 411 -5.99 19.68 -25.79
CA ASN A 411 -5.67 21.07 -25.51
C ASN A 411 -4.15 21.29 -25.38
N LEU A 412 -3.44 20.42 -24.66
CA LEU A 412 -1.98 20.48 -24.49
C LEU A 412 -1.24 20.31 -25.82
N ARG A 413 -1.69 19.43 -26.72
CA ARG A 413 -1.16 19.31 -28.10
C ARG A 413 -1.21 20.66 -28.83
N SER A 414 -2.36 21.34 -28.75
CA SER A 414 -2.53 22.67 -29.35
C SER A 414 -1.64 23.72 -28.69
N GLN A 415 -1.53 23.70 -27.35
CA GLN A 415 -0.66 24.62 -26.61
C GLN A 415 0.82 24.44 -26.96
N ILE A 416 1.29 23.20 -27.10
CA ILE A 416 2.68 22.90 -27.48
C ILE A 416 3.01 23.52 -28.84
N LYS A 417 2.14 23.34 -29.85
CA LYS A 417 2.33 23.91 -31.19
C LYS A 417 2.38 25.46 -31.18
N ILE A 418 1.53 26.09 -30.36
CA ILE A 418 1.52 27.54 -30.18
C ILE A 418 2.79 28.01 -29.46
N ALA A 419 3.21 27.30 -28.41
CA ALA A 419 4.40 27.63 -27.63
C ALA A 419 5.68 27.46 -28.46
N GLU A 420 5.79 26.41 -29.27
CA GLU A 420 6.92 26.19 -30.18
C GLU A 420 7.06 27.36 -31.16
N THR A 421 5.95 27.76 -31.81
CA THR A 421 5.94 28.90 -32.73
C THR A 421 6.27 30.21 -31.99
N SER A 422 5.81 30.36 -30.76
CA SER A 422 6.09 31.53 -29.93
C SER A 422 7.57 31.64 -29.55
N VAL A 423 8.22 30.52 -29.21
CA VAL A 423 9.67 30.47 -28.96
C VAL A 423 10.43 30.84 -30.22
N ARG A 424 10.08 30.25 -31.37
CA ARG A 424 10.71 30.56 -32.66
C ARG A 424 10.63 32.05 -32.99
N ASN A 425 9.45 32.65 -32.85
CA ASN A 425 9.25 34.08 -33.13
C ASN A 425 9.98 34.98 -32.12
N ALA A 426 9.98 34.62 -30.84
CA ALA A 426 10.70 35.36 -29.81
C ALA A 426 12.22 35.32 -30.04
N GLN A 427 12.76 34.17 -30.46
CA GLN A 427 14.17 34.02 -30.79
C GLN A 427 14.55 34.91 -31.98
N LEU A 428 13.82 34.82 -33.09
CA LEU A 428 14.06 35.67 -34.27
C LEU A 428 13.96 37.16 -33.93
N THR A 429 12.99 37.53 -33.09
CA THR A 429 12.82 38.92 -32.64
C THR A 429 13.99 39.37 -31.78
N TYR A 430 14.46 38.53 -30.85
CA TYR A 430 15.63 38.83 -30.03
C TYR A 430 16.88 39.01 -30.91
N ASP A 431 17.13 38.11 -31.85
CA ASP A 431 18.31 38.16 -32.72
C ASP A 431 18.36 39.43 -33.60
N ILE A 432 17.21 39.84 -34.16
CA ILE A 432 17.08 41.08 -34.93
C ILE A 432 17.35 42.31 -34.06
N ASN A 433 16.74 42.37 -32.88
CA ASN A 433 16.89 43.52 -31.98
C ASN A 433 18.28 43.56 -31.32
N LEU A 434 18.92 42.43 -31.07
CA LEU A 434 20.31 42.39 -30.62
C LEU A 434 21.25 43.04 -31.63
N THR A 435 20.99 42.83 -32.93
CA THR A 435 21.75 43.48 -34.01
C THR A 435 21.55 44.99 -33.99
N ARG A 436 20.30 45.46 -33.94
CA ARG A 436 19.97 46.90 -33.85
C ARG A 436 20.56 47.58 -32.62
N TYR A 437 20.56 46.89 -31.48
CA TYR A 437 21.18 47.39 -30.25
C TYR A 437 22.69 47.60 -30.40
N ARG A 438 23.38 46.66 -31.07
CA ARG A 438 24.81 46.78 -31.40
C ARG A 438 25.09 47.95 -32.36
N GLU A 439 24.16 48.24 -33.27
CA GLU A 439 24.24 49.37 -34.20
C GLU A 439 23.87 50.72 -33.54
N GLY A 440 23.31 50.70 -32.32
CA GLY A 440 22.96 51.90 -31.55
C GLY A 440 21.51 52.36 -31.70
N ASP A 441 20.68 51.60 -32.43
CA ASP A 441 19.28 51.93 -32.74
C ASP A 441 18.29 51.55 -31.62
N LEU A 442 18.74 50.86 -30.59
CA LEU A 442 17.92 50.45 -29.44
C LEU A 442 18.61 50.79 -28.11
N THR A 443 17.79 51.00 -27.10
CA THR A 443 18.21 51.21 -25.72
C THR A 443 18.48 49.90 -24.99
N GLY A 444 19.25 49.95 -23.90
CA GLY A 444 19.50 48.78 -23.03
C GLY A 444 18.21 48.19 -22.42
N MET A 445 17.20 49.03 -22.18
CA MET A 445 15.90 48.61 -21.66
C MET A 445 15.12 47.78 -22.68
N GLU A 446 15.10 48.19 -23.95
CA GLU A 446 14.38 47.49 -25.02
C GLU A 446 14.96 46.11 -25.29
N ILE A 447 16.30 45.97 -25.32
CA ILE A 447 16.92 44.65 -25.54
C ILE A 447 16.67 43.70 -24.36
N ASN A 448 16.73 44.19 -23.12
CA ASN A 448 16.41 43.40 -21.93
C ASN A 448 14.96 42.90 -21.94
N GLN A 449 14.02 43.72 -22.41
CA GLN A 449 12.62 43.32 -22.58
C GLN A 449 12.46 42.14 -23.56
N PHE A 450 13.13 42.20 -24.72
CA PHE A 450 13.08 41.11 -25.70
C PHE A 450 13.74 39.83 -25.17
N GLN A 451 14.81 39.96 -24.39
CA GLN A 451 15.49 38.83 -23.76
C GLN A 451 14.61 38.14 -22.72
N THR A 452 14.01 38.92 -21.81
CA THR A 452 13.05 38.42 -20.81
C THR A 452 11.87 37.71 -21.48
N GLN A 453 11.37 38.27 -22.60
CA GLN A 453 10.31 37.66 -23.38
C GLN A 453 10.73 36.30 -23.95
N LEU A 454 11.95 36.17 -24.51
CA LEU A 454 12.47 34.91 -25.02
C LEU A 454 12.62 33.86 -23.91
N SER A 455 13.24 34.21 -22.77
CA SER A 455 13.36 33.34 -21.60
C SER A 455 11.99 32.82 -21.16
N SER A 456 11.01 33.71 -21.01
CA SER A 456 9.64 33.35 -20.65
C SER A 456 8.97 32.39 -21.64
N ARG A 457 9.18 32.58 -22.96
CA ARG A 457 8.63 31.66 -23.98
C ARG A 457 9.29 30.29 -23.92
N LYS A 458 10.60 30.20 -23.73
CA LYS A 458 11.33 28.92 -23.58
C LYS A 458 10.80 28.11 -22.39
N ILE A 459 10.64 28.75 -21.23
CA ILE A 459 10.08 28.14 -20.02
C ILE A 459 8.65 27.64 -20.27
N THR A 460 7.81 28.45 -20.92
CA THR A 460 6.41 28.08 -21.23
C THR A 460 6.35 26.86 -22.14
N TYR A 461 7.24 26.76 -23.14
CA TYR A 461 7.30 25.62 -24.04
C TYR A 461 7.73 24.33 -23.34
N ALA A 462 8.79 24.39 -22.51
CA ALA A 462 9.23 23.25 -21.71
C ALA A 462 8.13 22.75 -20.77
N GLN A 463 7.42 23.67 -20.10
CA GLN A 463 6.30 23.33 -19.22
C GLN A 463 5.15 22.65 -19.98
N ALA A 464 4.84 23.13 -21.20
CA ALA A 464 3.78 22.53 -22.02
C ALA A 464 4.09 21.07 -22.41
N LEU A 465 5.35 20.78 -22.77
CA LEU A 465 5.80 19.42 -23.08
C LEU A 465 5.71 18.48 -21.87
N ILE A 466 6.15 18.96 -20.70
CA ILE A 466 6.10 18.19 -19.45
C ILE A 466 4.66 17.91 -19.04
N ASN A 467 3.79 18.93 -19.09
CA ASN A 467 2.37 18.76 -18.77
C ASN A 467 1.72 17.72 -19.68
N TYR A 468 2.10 17.67 -20.95
CA TYR A 468 1.62 16.64 -21.89
C TYR A 468 2.08 15.23 -21.50
N LYS A 469 3.36 15.05 -21.15
CA LYS A 469 3.88 13.74 -20.70
C LYS A 469 3.27 13.27 -19.37
N ILE A 470 3.09 14.17 -18.41
CA ILE A 470 2.38 13.86 -17.15
C ILE A 470 0.92 13.48 -17.44
N GLU A 471 0.26 14.17 -18.35
CA GLU A 471 -1.14 13.87 -18.66
C GLU A 471 -1.30 12.57 -19.46
N LEU A 472 -0.30 12.18 -20.27
CA LEU A 472 -0.25 10.85 -20.89
C LEU A 472 -0.10 9.75 -19.83
N LEU A 473 0.76 9.97 -18.83
CA LEU A 473 0.88 9.05 -17.69
C LEU A 473 -0.42 8.98 -16.88
N ASN A 474 -1.09 10.11 -16.65
CA ASN A 474 -2.41 10.12 -16.01
C ASN A 474 -3.40 9.28 -16.79
N LEU A 475 -3.46 9.43 -18.12
CA LEU A 475 -4.34 8.61 -18.95
C LEU A 475 -3.98 7.13 -18.85
N LYS A 476 -2.69 6.78 -18.95
CA LYS A 476 -2.16 5.43 -18.81
C LYS A 476 -2.59 4.77 -17.49
N ILE A 477 -2.56 5.51 -16.38
CA ILE A 477 -3.02 5.05 -15.06
C ILE A 477 -4.55 4.88 -15.03
N LEU A 478 -5.30 5.83 -15.61
CA LEU A 478 -6.77 5.78 -15.63
C LEU A 478 -7.31 4.61 -16.46
N THR A 479 -6.64 4.26 -17.56
CA THR A 479 -7.05 3.22 -18.50
C THR A 479 -6.37 1.87 -18.26
N LEU A 480 -5.28 1.86 -17.47
CA LEU A 480 -4.32 0.75 -17.39
C LEU A 480 -3.89 0.25 -18.78
N TYR A 481 -3.71 1.19 -19.71
CA TYR A 481 -3.30 0.91 -21.07
C TYR A 481 -2.24 1.92 -21.51
N ASP A 482 -1.12 1.42 -22.00
CA ASP A 482 -0.04 2.24 -22.54
C ASP A 482 -0.33 2.55 -24.01
N PHE A 483 -0.78 3.77 -24.29
CA PHE A 483 -1.06 4.24 -25.65
C PHE A 483 0.21 4.59 -26.45
N GLU A 484 1.36 4.74 -25.80
CA GLU A 484 2.64 4.94 -26.52
C GLU A 484 3.15 3.61 -27.07
N ASN A 485 2.98 2.52 -26.32
CA ASN A 485 3.44 1.18 -26.69
C ASN A 485 2.35 0.25 -27.23
N GLU A 486 1.09 0.71 -27.26
CA GLU A 486 -0.10 -0.06 -27.65
C GLU A 486 -0.27 -1.38 -26.87
N GLN A 487 -0.06 -1.36 -25.55
CA GLN A 487 -0.13 -2.56 -24.71
C GLN A 487 -0.93 -2.34 -23.40
N PRO A 488 -1.72 -3.34 -22.96
CA PRO A 488 -2.38 -3.28 -21.67
C PRO A 488 -1.37 -3.43 -20.52
N ILE A 489 -1.64 -2.74 -19.43
CA ILE A 489 -0.83 -2.78 -18.21
C ILE A 489 -1.54 -3.69 -17.23
N VAL A 490 -0.83 -4.72 -16.79
CA VAL A 490 -1.27 -5.58 -15.70
C VAL A 490 -0.45 -5.17 -14.48
N PRO A 491 -1.05 -4.47 -13.49
CA PRO A 491 -0.30 -3.96 -12.34
C PRO A 491 0.30 -5.07 -11.47
N ILE A 492 -0.24 -6.29 -11.54
CA ILE A 492 0.18 -7.47 -10.76
C ILE A 492 0.29 -8.68 -11.69
N LYS A 493 1.51 -9.07 -12.08
CA LYS A 493 1.76 -10.27 -12.91
C LYS A 493 1.30 -11.57 -12.24
N GLU A 494 1.29 -11.63 -10.91
CA GLU A 494 0.98 -12.83 -10.11
C GLU A 494 -0.53 -13.11 -10.00
N TRP A 495 -1.41 -12.20 -10.41
CA TRP A 495 -2.87 -12.40 -10.34
C TRP A 495 -3.43 -13.27 -11.45
N ALA A 496 -2.69 -13.47 -12.55
CA ALA A 496 -3.07 -14.41 -13.59
C ALA A 496 -3.14 -15.87 -13.10
N ASP A 497 -2.39 -16.20 -12.03
CA ASP A 497 -2.36 -17.55 -11.44
C ASP A 497 -3.33 -17.73 -10.26
N ILE A 498 -3.88 -16.64 -9.71
CA ILE A 498 -4.90 -16.68 -8.64
C ILE A 498 -6.32 -16.78 -9.25
N ILE A 499 -6.51 -16.26 -10.47
CA ILE A 499 -7.81 -16.21 -11.16
C ILE A 499 -8.06 -17.43 -12.07
N ASN A 500 -7.07 -18.31 -12.28
CA ASN A 500 -7.18 -19.49 -13.14
C ASN A 500 -7.27 -20.83 -12.39
#